data_AF-A0A1I2RQL0-F1
#
_entry.id   AF-A0A1I2RQL0-F1
#
_cell.length_a   1.000
_cell.length_b   1.000
_cell.length_c   1.000
_cell.angle_alpha   90.00
_cell.angle_beta   90.00
_cell.angle_gamma   90.00
#
_symmetry.space_group_name_H-M   'P 1'
#
loop_
_entity.id
_entity.type
_entity.pdbx_description
1 polymer ?
#
loop_
_entity_poly.entity_id
_entity_poly.type
_entity_poly.pdbx_seq_one_letter_code
_entity_poly.pdbx_strand_id
1 'polypeptide(L)' 'MTPTGGTAPEPASAFPWDDVLALALGRLGWRPRDLWAATPRELFAAAGFHARAPAPSRAEFDRLLAAHPDPLDPVIP' A
#
# COMPACT_ATOMS: atom_id res chain seq x y z
N MET A 1 -11.09 -36.41 3.94
CA MET A 1 -10.87 -34.95 4.01
C MET A 1 -9.84 -34.61 2.94
N THR A 2 -10.30 -34.11 1.80
CA THR A 2 -9.43 -33.71 0.68
C THR A 2 -8.78 -32.37 1.00
N PRO A 3 -7.45 -32.21 0.81
CA PRO A 3 -6.81 -30.91 0.96
C PRO A 3 -7.21 -30.06 -0.26
N THR A 4 -7.80 -28.89 -0.02
CA THR A 4 -8.04 -27.88 -1.05
C THR A 4 -6.69 -27.35 -1.52
N GLY A 5 -6.11 -28.01 -2.51
CA GLY A 5 -4.93 -27.54 -3.25
C GLY A 5 -5.29 -26.38 -4.16
N GLY A 6 -5.53 -25.21 -3.57
CA GLY A 6 -5.38 -23.94 -4.27
C GLY A 6 -4.09 -23.33 -3.76
N THR A 7 -3.11 -23.10 -4.63
CA THR A 7 -1.91 -22.33 -4.27
C THR A 7 -2.39 -20.94 -3.87
N ALA A 8 -2.40 -20.65 -2.55
CA ALA A 8 -2.66 -19.30 -2.08
C ALA A 8 -1.63 -18.39 -2.75
N PRO A 9 -2.02 -17.20 -3.25
CA PRO A 9 -1.05 -16.22 -3.73
C PRO A 9 -0.01 -16.03 -2.62
N GLU A 10 1.27 -16.01 -3.02
CA GLU A 10 2.36 -15.74 -2.09
C GLU A 10 2.01 -14.48 -1.31
N PRO A 11 2.10 -14.50 0.04
CA PRO A 11 1.72 -13.35 0.84
C PRO A 11 2.48 -12.14 0.32
N ALA A 12 1.76 -11.12 -0.14
CA ALA A 12 2.37 -9.90 -0.63
C ALA A 12 3.36 -9.41 0.43
N SER A 13 4.60 -9.12 0.02
CA SER A 13 5.60 -8.60 0.95
C SER A 13 5.00 -7.41 1.69
N ALA A 14 5.06 -7.43 3.03
CA ALA A 14 4.58 -6.32 3.84
C ALA A 14 5.19 -5.01 3.35
N PHE A 15 4.42 -3.92 3.42
CA PHE A 15 4.92 -2.61 3.06
C PHE A 15 6.16 -2.24 3.90
N PRO A 16 7.24 -1.72 3.30
CA PRO A 16 8.54 -1.55 3.97
C PRO A 16 8.56 -0.31 4.87
N TRP A 17 7.91 -0.39 6.03
CA TRP A 17 7.82 0.72 6.98
C TRP A 17 9.16 1.20 7.52
N ASP A 18 10.09 0.28 7.75
CA ASP A 18 11.43 0.62 8.29
C ASP A 18 12.20 1.55 7.34
N ASP A 19 12.14 1.28 6.03
CA ASP A 19 12.79 2.12 5.02
C ASP A 19 12.17 3.51 4.95
N VAL A 20 10.83 3.59 5.05
CA VAL A 20 10.09 4.85 5.07
C VAL A 20 10.48 5.69 6.30
N LEU A 21 10.56 5.07 7.48
CA LEU A 21 10.94 5.75 8.72
C LEU A 21 12.39 6.21 8.69
N ALA A 22 13.31 5.37 8.20
CA ALA A 22 14.73 5.70 8.09
C ALA A 22 14.95 6.88 7.11
N LEU A 23 14.26 6.87 5.98
CA LEU A 23 14.31 7.97 5.01
C LEU A 23 13.76 9.27 5.61
N ALA A 24 12.53 9.26 6.12
CA ALA A 24 11.84 10.49 6.52
C ALA A 24 12.42 11.10 7.80
N LEU A 25 12.58 10.29 8.86
CA LEU A 25 13.03 10.79 10.16
C LEU A 25 14.54 10.93 10.24
N GLY A 26 15.29 10.09 9.52
CA GLY A 26 16.75 10.11 9.49
C GLY A 26 17.30 11.02 8.40
N ARG A 27 17.09 10.66 7.14
CA ARG A 27 17.74 11.32 6.00
C ARG A 27 17.14 12.68 5.64
N LEU A 28 15.82 12.81 5.70
CA LEU A 28 15.12 14.06 5.36
C LEU A 28 14.93 14.97 6.58
N GLY A 29 15.09 14.44 7.80
CA GLY A 29 14.95 15.20 9.05
C GLY A 29 13.53 15.70 9.31
N TRP A 30 12.51 15.05 8.73
CA TRP A 30 11.12 15.40 8.96
C TRP A 30 10.74 15.12 10.41
N ARG A 31 9.85 15.95 10.97
CA ARG A 31 9.23 15.61 12.25
C ARG A 31 8.23 14.48 12.01
N PRO A 32 7.92 13.64 13.02
CA PRO A 32 6.90 12.60 12.87
C PRO A 32 5.57 13.12 12.36
N ARG A 33 5.15 14.33 12.78
CA ARG A 33 3.94 14.98 12.29
C ARG A 33 3.98 15.23 10.78
N ASP A 34 5.12 15.63 10.23
CA ASP A 34 5.27 15.95 8.82
C ASP A 34 5.23 14.66 7.99
N LEU A 35 5.87 13.59 8.46
CA LEU A 35 5.76 12.25 7.86
C LEU A 35 4.31 11.78 7.79
N TRP A 36 3.57 11.85 8.90
CA TRP A 36 2.19 11.38 8.94
C TRP A 36 1.20 12.27 8.18
N ALA A 37 1.56 13.53 7.94
CA ALA A 37 0.76 14.44 7.11
C ALA A 37 1.06 14.30 5.60
N ALA A 38 2.20 13.73 5.24
CA ALA A 38 2.61 13.59 3.85
C ALA A 38 1.73 12.58 3.10
N THR A 39 1.35 12.93 1.88
CA THR A 39 0.68 12.03 0.96
C THR A 39 1.65 10.98 0.41
N PRO A 40 1.17 9.80 -0.02
CA PRO A 40 2.04 8.82 -0.69
C PRO A 40 2.83 9.41 -1.85
N ARG A 41 2.22 10.31 -2.65
CA ARG A 41 2.90 10.96 -3.79
C ARG A 41 4.07 11.82 -3.34
N GLU A 42 3.94 12.55 -2.24
CA GLU A 42 5.02 13.36 -1.67
C GLU A 42 6.13 12.48 -1.09
N LEU A 43 5.77 11.36 -0.45
CA LEU A 43 6.72 10.33 0.02
C LEU A 43 7.52 9.72 -1.14
N PHE A 44 6.86 9.32 -2.23
CA PHE A 44 7.53 8.82 -3.44
C PHE A 44 8.46 9.87 -4.05
N ALA A 45 8.01 11.11 -4.16
CA ALA A 45 8.84 12.20 -4.67
C ALA A 45 10.07 12.44 -3.79
N ALA A 46 9.92 12.44 -2.47
CA ALA A 46 11.01 12.62 -1.51
C ALA A 46 12.00 11.44 -1.51
N ALA A 47 11.53 10.23 -1.83
CA ALA A 47 12.36 9.05 -2.05
C ALA A 47 13.08 9.03 -3.41
N GLY A 48 12.87 10.05 -4.26
CA GLY A 48 13.49 10.12 -5.59
C GLY A 48 12.77 9.28 -6.65
N PHE A 49 11.57 8.75 -6.35
CA PHE A 49 10.75 8.07 -7.33
C PHE A 49 9.93 9.09 -8.13
N HIS A 50 10.21 9.17 -9.42
CA HIS A 50 9.47 9.99 -10.37
C HIS A 50 8.57 9.13 -11.28
N ALA A 51 8.02 8.03 -10.76
CA ALA A 51 7.08 7.20 -11.50
C ALA A 51 5.71 7.89 -11.53
N ARG A 52 5.42 8.61 -12.61
CA ARG A 52 4.07 9.14 -12.88
C ARG A 52 3.25 8.05 -13.58
N ALA A 53 2.86 7.02 -12.84
CA ALA A 53 1.78 6.16 -13.33
C ALA A 53 0.51 7.04 -13.48
N PRO A 54 -0.19 6.99 -14.63
CA PRO A 54 -1.45 7.69 -14.78
C PRO A 54 -2.44 7.17 -13.72
N ALA A 55 -3.29 8.05 -13.22
CA ALA A 55 -4.40 7.61 -12.36
C ALA A 55 -5.28 6.64 -13.17
N PRO A 56 -5.76 5.54 -12.56
CA PRO A 56 -6.65 4.62 -13.26
C PRO A 56 -7.91 5.36 -13.71
N SER A 57 -8.40 5.01 -14.90
CA SER A 57 -9.73 5.41 -15.34
C SER A 57 -10.80 4.83 -14.40
N ARG A 58 -12.02 5.38 -14.45
CA ARG A 58 -13.13 4.87 -13.64
C ARG A 58 -13.38 3.37 -13.88
N ALA A 59 -13.33 2.93 -15.13
CA ALA A 59 -13.52 1.53 -15.50
C ALA A 59 -12.41 0.61 -14.98
N GLU A 60 -11.16 1.10 -14.92
CA GLU A 60 -10.04 0.34 -14.34
C GLU A 60 -10.17 0.25 -12.82
N PHE A 61 -10.58 1.35 -12.18
CA PHE A 61 -10.84 1.36 -10.74
C PHE A 61 -11.97 0.39 -10.37
N ASP A 62 -13.07 0.39 -11.11
CA ASP A 62 -14.17 -0.56 -10.88
C ASP A 62 -13.71 -2.02 -11.08
N ARG A 63 -12.83 -2.28 -12.05
CA ARG A 63 -12.18 -3.60 -12.22
C ARG A 63 -11.31 -3.99 -11.03
N LEU A 64 -10.54 -3.05 -10.48
CA LEU A 64 -9.69 -3.29 -9.31
C LEU A 64 -10.53 -3.61 -8.07
N LEU A 65 -11.62 -2.87 -7.84
CA LEU A 65 -12.54 -3.13 -6.73
C LEU A 65 -13.15 -4.53 -6.81
N ALA A 66 -13.55 -4.96 -8.02
CA ALA A 66 -14.08 -6.30 -8.23
C ALA A 66 -13.04 -7.42 -8.04
N ALA A 67 -11.77 -7.15 -8.38
CA ALA A 67 -10.67 -8.12 -8.27
C ALA A 67 -10.15 -8.27 -6.84
N HIS A 68 -10.26 -7.22 -6.02
CA HIS A 68 -9.76 -7.17 -4.64
C HIS A 68 -10.88 -6.77 -3.67
N PRO A 69 -11.91 -7.63 -3.48
CA PRO A 69 -12.96 -7.35 -2.50
C PRO A 69 -12.39 -7.42 -1.09
N ASP A 70 -12.75 -6.44 -0.25
CA ASP A 70 -12.43 -6.51 1.18
C ASP A 70 -13.16 -7.72 1.81
N PRO A 71 -12.50 -8.46 2.70
CA PRO A 71 -13.18 -9.49 3.46
C PRO A 71 -14.26 -8.83 4.31
N LEU A 72 -15.47 -9.41 4.28
CA LEU A 72 -16.50 -9.04 5.25
C LEU A 72 -15.97 -9.44 6.63
N ASP A 73 -15.68 -8.45 7.46
CA ASP A 73 -15.37 -8.69 8.87
C ASP A 73 -16.60 -9.39 9.48
N PRO A 74 -16.46 -10.54 10.15
CA PRO A 74 -17.59 -11.15 10.84
C PRO A 74 -18.05 -10.15 11.89
N VAL A 75 -19.30 -9.69 11.77
CA VAL A 75 -19.97 -8.89 12.81
C VAL A 75 -19.87 -9.70 14.10
N ILE A 76 -19.00 -9.28 15.01
CA ILE A 76 -18.91 -9.88 16.33
C ILE A 76 -20.20 -9.48 17.09
N PRO A 77 -21.06 -10.44 17.47
CA PRO A 77 -22.28 -10.15 18.22
C PRO A 77 -22.00 -9.67 19.64
#